data_AF-L1L3Z3-F1
#
_entry.id   AF-L1L3Z3-F1
#
_cell.length_a   1.000
_cell.length_b   1.000
_cell.length_c   1.000
_cell.angle_alpha   90.00
_cell.angle_beta   90.00
_cell.angle_gamma   90.00
#
_symmetry.space_group_name_H-M   'P 1'
#
loop_
_entity.id
_entity.type
_entity.pdbx_description
1 polymer ?
#
loop_
_entity_poly.entity_id
_entity_poly.type
_entity_poly.pdbx_seq_one_letter_code
_entity_poly.pdbx_strand_id
1 'polypeptide(L)'
;MNRKRTTEKRDQEKTIRFTPTAVRIIAKEAERRGQKFAGFVGDAALAVALGKAGLVGSPEDDPVRPLIEAIETHTVALNRVGNNLNQIAGAIHRGTVPEHAEAVLASVEQTVENSYRLIDRLLTEGDAHGA
;
A
#
# COMPACT_ATOMS: atom_id res chain seq x y z
N MET A 1 -27.30 -20.42 11.93
CA MET A 1 -28.34 -19.48 11.46
C MET A 1 -28.41 -19.59 9.94
N ASN A 2 -29.43 -20.27 9.39
CA ASN A 2 -29.53 -20.54 7.95
C ASN A 2 -29.95 -19.29 7.19
N ARG A 3 -29.16 -18.92 6.18
CA ARG A 3 -29.40 -17.79 5.27
C ARG A 3 -30.72 -18.00 4.53
N LYS A 4 -31.60 -16.99 4.48
CA LYS A 4 -32.87 -17.01 3.71
C LYS A 4 -32.56 -17.48 2.28
N ARG A 5 -33.20 -18.57 1.83
CA ARG A 5 -33.06 -19.09 0.46
C ARG A 5 -33.52 -18.02 -0.52
N THR A 6 -32.59 -17.51 -1.32
CA THR A 6 -32.92 -16.78 -2.56
C THR A 6 -33.46 -17.79 -3.57
N THR A 7 -34.55 -17.45 -4.25
CA THR A 7 -35.26 -18.31 -5.21
C THR A 7 -34.39 -18.65 -6.43
N GLU A 8 -33.43 -17.78 -6.75
CA GLU A 8 -32.44 -17.98 -7.80
C GLU A 8 -31.15 -18.58 -7.24
N LYS A 9 -30.60 -19.54 -8.00
CA LYS A 9 -29.29 -20.15 -7.70
C LYS A 9 -28.20 -19.18 -8.14
N ARG A 10 -27.19 -18.96 -7.29
CA ARG A 10 -25.97 -18.21 -7.67
C ARG A 10 -25.12 -19.10 -8.59
N ASP A 11 -25.43 -19.13 -9.89
CA ASP A 11 -24.72 -19.94 -10.90
C ASP A 11 -23.84 -19.11 -11.85
N GLN A 12 -23.90 -17.79 -11.75
CA GLN A 12 -23.04 -16.88 -12.51
C GLN A 12 -21.68 -16.72 -11.82
N GLU A 13 -20.62 -17.20 -12.48
CA GLU A 13 -19.25 -16.99 -12.03
C GLU A 13 -18.66 -15.70 -12.64
N LYS A 14 -17.93 -14.94 -11.83
CA LYS A 14 -17.19 -13.75 -12.25
C LYS A 14 -15.78 -13.81 -11.68
N THR A 15 -14.78 -13.68 -12.54
CA THR A 15 -13.37 -13.63 -12.14
C THR A 15 -12.96 -12.18 -11.89
N ILE A 16 -12.37 -11.92 -10.72
CA ILE A 16 -11.83 -10.62 -10.34
C ILE A 16 -10.45 -10.79 -9.69
N ARG A 17 -9.59 -9.78 -9.80
CA ARG A 17 -8.24 -9.79 -9.24
C ARG A 17 -8.16 -8.86 -8.04
N PHE A 18 -7.34 -9.23 -7.06
CA PHE A 18 -7.09 -8.46 -5.85
C PHE A 18 -5.58 -8.35 -5.59
N THR A 19 -5.17 -7.24 -4.98
CA THR A 19 -3.85 -7.15 -4.36
C THR A 19 -3.82 -8.01 -3.08
N PRO A 20 -2.64 -8.49 -2.64
CA PRO A 20 -2.52 -9.24 -1.38
C PRO A 20 -3.06 -8.49 -0.16
N THR A 21 -2.86 -7.16 -0.12
CA THR A 21 -3.37 -6.30 0.95
C THR A 21 -4.90 -6.25 0.96
N ALA A 22 -5.53 -6.08 -0.22
CA ALA A 22 -6.99 -6.12 -0.33
C ALA A 22 -7.54 -7.47 0.13
N VAL A 23 -6.90 -8.59 -0.27
CA VAL A 23 -7.30 -9.93 0.20
C VAL A 23 -7.25 -10.02 1.72
N ARG A 24 -6.16 -9.57 2.35
CA ARG A 24 -6.00 -9.61 3.82
C ARG A 24 -7.08 -8.82 4.55
N ILE A 25 -7.36 -7.60 4.09
CA ILE A 25 -8.36 -6.72 4.73
C ILE A 25 -9.76 -7.30 4.57
N ILE A 26 -10.14 -7.68 3.34
CA ILE A 26 -11.47 -8.22 3.03
C ILE A 26 -11.69 -9.55 3.74
N ALA A 27 -10.69 -10.43 3.80
CA ALA A 27 -10.79 -11.73 4.48
C ALA A 27 -11.04 -11.56 5.98
N LYS A 28 -10.32 -10.65 6.64
CA LYS A 28 -10.50 -10.34 8.07
C LYS A 28 -11.92 -9.86 8.36
N GLU A 29 -12.46 -8.99 7.51
CA GLU A 29 -13.82 -8.47 7.69
C GLU A 29 -14.89 -9.53 7.38
N ALA A 30 -14.67 -10.36 6.36
CA ALA A 30 -15.54 -11.49 6.07
C ALA A 30 -15.61 -12.48 7.24
N GLU A 31 -14.46 -12.81 7.84
CA GLU A 31 -14.35 -13.66 9.02
C GLU A 31 -15.09 -13.06 10.22
N ARG A 32 -14.90 -11.77 10.48
CA ARG A 32 -15.61 -11.03 11.54
C ARG A 32 -17.13 -11.13 11.40
N ARG A 33 -17.65 -11.23 10.17
CA ARG A 33 -19.08 -11.38 9.87
C ARG A 33 -19.53 -12.84 9.71
N GLY A 34 -18.64 -13.81 9.92
CA GLY A 34 -18.93 -15.24 9.73
C GLY A 34 -19.23 -15.61 8.28
N GLN A 35 -18.71 -14.85 7.32
CA GLN A 35 -18.93 -15.05 5.88
C GLN A 35 -17.66 -15.59 5.20
N LYS A 36 -17.84 -16.38 4.14
CA LYS A 36 -16.75 -16.71 3.22
C LYS A 36 -16.41 -15.48 2.37
N PHE A 37 -15.14 -15.33 1.99
CA PHE A 37 -14.61 -14.21 1.21
C PHE A 37 -15.51 -13.83 0.01
N ALA A 38 -15.78 -14.78 -0.90
CA ALA A 38 -16.61 -14.55 -2.08
C ALA A 38 -18.06 -14.16 -1.73
N GLY A 39 -18.59 -14.72 -0.64
CA GLY A 39 -19.93 -14.40 -0.14
C GLY A 39 -20.02 -12.97 0.39
N PHE A 40 -19.00 -12.52 1.10
CA PHE A 40 -18.89 -11.15 1.61
C PHE A 40 -18.75 -10.15 0.45
N VAL A 41 -17.83 -10.39 -0.48
CA VAL A 41 -17.63 -9.53 -1.66
C VAL A 41 -18.92 -9.39 -2.48
N GLY A 42 -19.60 -10.51 -2.76
CA GLY A 42 -20.85 -10.49 -3.51
C GLY A 42 -21.98 -9.76 -2.78
N ASP A 43 -22.11 -9.93 -1.47
CA ASP A 43 -23.14 -9.24 -0.68
C ASP A 43 -22.87 -7.74 -0.54
N ALA A 44 -21.61 -7.35 -0.35
CA ALA A 44 -21.21 -5.95 -0.30
C ALA A 44 -21.49 -5.25 -1.64
N ALA A 45 -21.06 -5.86 -2.76
CA ALA A 45 -21.32 -5.33 -4.10
C ALA A 45 -22.83 -5.21 -4.39
N LEU A 46 -23.61 -6.23 -4.03
CA LEU A 46 -25.07 -6.19 -4.20
C LEU A 46 -25.74 -5.15 -3.30
N ALA A 47 -25.29 -4.99 -2.05
CA ALA A 47 -25.83 -3.99 -1.13
C ALA A 47 -25.59 -2.56 -1.66
N VAL A 48 -24.42 -2.29 -2.23
CA VAL A 48 -24.11 -1.03 -2.90
C VAL A 48 -24.99 -0.83 -4.13
N ALA A 49 -25.11 -1.84 -5.00
CA ALA A 49 -25.95 -1.76 -6.21
C ALA A 49 -27.45 -1.54 -5.90
N LEU A 50 -27.93 -2.04 -4.75
CA LEU A 50 -29.29 -1.82 -4.26
C LEU A 50 -29.47 -0.49 -3.51
N GLY A 51 -28.43 0.35 -3.41
CA GLY A 51 -28.47 1.62 -2.66
C GLY A 51 -28.60 1.46 -1.14
N LYS A 52 -28.34 0.26 -0.60
CA LYS A 52 -28.44 -0.06 0.83
C LYS A 52 -27.15 0.22 1.60
N ALA A 53 -26.06 0.44 0.90
CA ALA A 53 -24.78 0.87 1.42
C ALA A 53 -24.20 1.95 0.51
N GLY A 54 -23.56 2.96 1.08
CA GLY A 54 -22.83 3.96 0.32
C GLY A 54 -21.52 3.38 -0.22
N LEU A 55 -21.15 3.78 -1.44
CA LEU A 55 -19.79 3.64 -1.95
C LEU A 55 -19.16 5.04 -1.86
N VAL A 56 -18.39 5.28 -0.80
CA VAL A 56 -17.72 6.58 -0.59
C VAL A 56 -16.28 6.42 -1.04
N GLY A 57 -16.02 6.75 -2.31
CA GLY A 57 -14.72 6.61 -2.97
C GLY A 57 -14.29 5.15 -3.15
N SER A 58 -13.59 4.84 -4.24
CA SER A 58 -12.75 3.64 -4.27
C SER A 58 -11.57 3.84 -3.30
N PRO A 59 -11.02 2.79 -2.68
CA PRO A 59 -9.67 2.87 -2.10
C PRO A 59 -8.60 3.33 -3.11
N GLU A 60 -8.86 3.16 -4.40
CA GLU A 60 -8.07 3.70 -5.51
C GLU A 60 -8.32 5.21 -5.74
N ASP A 61 -9.46 5.74 -5.27
CA ASP A 61 -9.83 7.15 -5.33
C ASP A 61 -9.53 7.87 -4.00
N ASP A 62 -8.84 7.22 -3.07
CA ASP A 62 -8.45 7.82 -1.79
C ASP A 62 -7.45 8.95 -2.07
N PRO A 63 -7.75 10.22 -1.70
CA PRO A 63 -6.85 11.34 -1.94
C PRO A 63 -5.49 11.18 -1.22
N VAL A 64 -5.40 10.29 -0.22
CA VAL A 64 -4.18 9.99 0.53
C VAL A 64 -3.32 8.93 -0.18
N ARG A 65 -3.84 8.24 -1.21
CA ARG A 65 -3.12 7.16 -1.92
C ARG A 65 -1.79 7.60 -2.55
N PRO A 66 -1.69 8.74 -3.27
CA PRO A 66 -0.41 9.20 -3.82
C PRO A 66 0.64 9.43 -2.72
N LEU A 67 0.21 9.91 -1.55
CA LEU A 67 1.08 10.10 -0.38
C LEU A 67 1.62 8.76 0.14
N ILE A 68 0.75 7.75 0.30
CA ILE A 68 1.17 6.42 0.76
C ILE A 68 2.18 5.79 -0.22
N GLU A 69 1.93 5.89 -1.53
CA GLU A 69 2.82 5.35 -2.56
C GLU A 69 4.17 6.05 -2.61
N ALA A 70 4.19 7.38 -2.39
CA ALA A 70 5.42 8.14 -2.26
C ALA A 70 6.23 7.70 -1.03
N ILE A 71 5.57 7.49 0.13
CA ILE A 71 6.21 6.98 1.35
C ILE A 71 6.76 5.56 1.15
N GLU A 72 6.01 4.66 0.52
CA GLU A 72 6.44 3.28 0.26
C GLU A 72 7.68 3.26 -0.66
N THR A 73 7.65 4.07 -1.73
CA THR A 73 8.79 4.23 -2.65
C THR A 73 10.03 4.75 -1.93
N HIS A 74 9.86 5.73 -1.03
CA HIS A 74 10.95 6.23 -0.21
C HIS A 74 11.49 5.21 0.79
N THR A 75 10.61 4.44 1.43
CA THR A 75 11.03 3.39 2.37
C THR A 75 11.90 2.35 1.69
N VAL A 76 11.57 1.97 0.45
CA VAL A 76 12.39 1.05 -0.36
C VAL A 76 13.76 1.67 -0.70
N ALA A 77 13.80 2.95 -1.07
CA ALA A 77 15.04 3.65 -1.37
C ALA A 77 15.97 3.72 -0.14
N LEU A 78 15.43 4.07 1.04
CA LEU A 78 16.17 4.12 2.29
C LEU A 78 16.72 2.75 2.71
N ASN A 79 15.94 1.68 2.53
CA ASN A 79 16.42 0.32 2.79
C ASN A 79 17.61 -0.06 1.90
N ARG A 80 17.59 0.34 0.63
CA ARG A 80 18.73 0.12 -0.28
C ARG A 80 19.97 0.91 0.15
N VAL A 81 19.79 2.16 0.57
CA VAL A 81 20.85 3.00 1.13
C VAL A 81 21.49 2.33 2.36
N GLY A 82 20.69 1.90 3.34
CA GLY A 82 21.19 1.25 4.55
C GLY A 82 21.97 -0.03 4.24
N ASN A 83 21.50 -0.83 3.28
CA ASN A 83 22.21 -2.02 2.84
C ASN A 83 23.58 -1.70 2.20
N ASN A 84 23.64 -0.69 1.33
CA ASN A 84 24.89 -0.31 0.68
C ASN A 84 25.90 0.26 1.69
N LEU A 85 25.44 1.07 2.65
CA LEU A 85 26.29 1.59 3.74
C LEU A 85 26.83 0.46 4.61
N ASN A 86 25.99 -0.53 4.97
CA ASN A 86 26.43 -1.70 5.71
C ASN A 86 27.49 -2.51 4.94
N GLN A 87 27.36 -2.62 3.61
CA GLN A 87 28.36 -3.29 2.78
C GLN A 87 29.69 -2.55 2.76
N ILE A 88 29.69 -1.22 2.61
CA ILE A 88 30.90 -0.39 2.65
C ILE A 88 31.58 -0.46 4.00
N ALA A 89 30.82 -0.26 5.09
CA ALA A 89 31.35 -0.35 6.45
C ALA A 89 31.97 -1.73 6.71
N GLY A 90 31.32 -2.80 6.25
CA GLY A 90 31.85 -4.15 6.34
C GLY A 90 33.13 -4.36 5.52
N ALA A 91 33.25 -3.76 4.33
CA ALA A 91 34.46 -3.84 3.51
C ALA A 91 35.63 -3.09 4.16
N ILE A 92 35.39 -1.86 4.63
CA ILE A 92 36.39 -1.04 5.34
C ILE A 92 36.88 -1.77 6.59
N HIS A 93 35.97 -2.35 7.37
CA HIS A 93 36.33 -3.13 8.55
C HIS A 93 37.22 -4.35 8.24
N ARG A 94 37.08 -4.92 7.03
CA ARG A 94 37.94 -6.00 6.51
C ARG A 94 39.23 -5.49 5.84
N GLY A 95 39.51 -4.20 5.91
CA GLY A 95 40.74 -3.58 5.38
C GLY A 95 40.70 -3.28 3.89
N THR A 96 39.52 -3.33 3.25
CA THR A 96 39.36 -3.00 1.83
C THR A 96 38.51 -1.75 1.64
N VAL A 97 38.93 -0.85 0.76
CA VAL A 97 38.12 0.30 0.34
C VAL A 97 37.49 -0.04 -1.01
N PRO A 98 36.17 -0.21 -1.11
CA PRO A 98 35.51 -0.49 -2.38
C PRO A 98 35.70 0.66 -3.37
N GLU A 99 36.04 0.36 -4.63
CA GLU A 99 36.20 1.37 -5.69
C GLU A 99 34.94 2.24 -5.91
N HIS A 100 33.76 1.74 -5.53
CA HIS A 100 32.49 2.44 -5.68
C HIS A 100 32.00 3.14 -4.40
N ALA A 101 32.81 3.22 -3.35
CA ALA A 101 32.38 3.80 -2.07
C ALA A 101 31.92 5.26 -2.22
N GLU A 102 32.63 6.08 -3.00
CA GLU A 102 32.26 7.48 -3.26
C GLU A 102 30.96 7.59 -4.08
N ALA A 103 30.79 6.76 -5.11
CA ALA A 103 29.57 6.75 -5.92
C ALA A 103 28.33 6.33 -5.11
N VAL A 104 28.50 5.38 -4.19
CA VAL A 104 27.44 5.01 -3.25
C VAL A 104 27.13 6.15 -2.31
N LEU A 105 28.13 6.81 -1.71
CA LEU A 105 27.92 7.95 -0.82
C LEU A 105 27.19 9.10 -1.53
N ALA A 106 27.54 9.41 -2.79
CA ALA A 106 26.84 10.38 -3.60
C ALA A 106 25.37 9.97 -3.88
N SER A 107 25.12 8.68 -4.12
CA SER A 107 23.76 8.14 -4.29
C SER A 107 22.94 8.24 -2.99
N VAL A 108 23.58 8.05 -1.83
CA VAL A 108 22.97 8.26 -0.51
C VAL A 108 22.59 9.73 -0.32
N GLU A 109 23.51 10.65 -0.57
CA GLU A 109 23.28 12.09 -0.44
C GLU A 109 22.11 12.54 -1.34
N GLN A 110 22.10 12.10 -2.59
CA GLN A 110 21.00 12.41 -3.52
C GLN A 110 19.65 11.85 -3.05
N THR A 111 19.65 10.66 -2.45
CA THR A 111 18.42 10.03 -1.93
C THR A 111 17.90 10.76 -0.70
N VAL A 112 18.80 11.21 0.19
CA VAL A 112 18.46 12.01 1.37
C VAL A 112 17.90 13.37 0.94
N GLU A 113 18.52 14.04 -0.03
CA GLU A 113 18.01 15.31 -0.59
C GLU A 113 16.62 15.15 -1.20
N ASN A 114 16.39 14.07 -1.95
CA ASN A 114 15.07 13.75 -2.49
C ASN A 114 14.03 13.48 -1.39
N SER A 115 14.47 12.92 -0.26
CA SER A 115 13.63 12.65 0.90
C SER A 115 13.20 13.93 1.60
N TYR A 116 14.12 14.88 1.80
CA TYR A 116 13.80 16.20 2.32
C TYR A 116 12.83 16.95 1.39
N ARG A 117 13.08 16.94 0.08
CA ARG A 117 12.17 17.57 -0.90
C ARG A 117 10.76 16.98 -0.89
N LEU A 118 10.63 15.67 -0.70
CA LEU A 118 9.31 15.05 -0.58
C LEU A 118 8.62 15.52 0.71
N ILE A 119 9.31 15.47 1.85
CA ILE A 119 8.76 15.89 3.15
C ILE A 119 8.33 17.36 3.09
N ASP A 120 9.16 18.24 2.55
CA ASP A 120 8.85 19.66 2.41
C ASP A 120 7.60 19.87 1.55
N ARG A 121 7.49 19.17 0.41
CA ARG A 121 6.31 19.24 -0.45
C ARG A 121 5.04 18.78 0.28
N LEU A 122 5.14 17.67 1.02
CA LEU A 122 4.02 17.13 1.78
C LEU A 122 3.57 18.05 2.92
N LEU A 123 4.51 18.69 3.62
CA LEU A 123 4.20 19.69 4.65
C LEU A 123 3.52 20.92 4.03
N THR A 124 4.01 21.38 2.87
CA THR A 124 3.46 22.54 2.17
C THR A 124 2.05 22.28 1.62
N GLU A 125 1.80 21.07 1.09
CA GLU A 125 0.49 20.64 0.59
C GLU A 125 -0.51 20.35 1.73
N GLY A 126 -0.02 19.81 2.86
CA GLY A 126 -0.82 19.58 4.07
C GLY A 126 -1.34 20.87 4.70
N ASP A 127 -0.54 21.94 4.71
CA ASP A 127 -0.96 23.26 5.18
C ASP A 127 -2.02 23.90 4.26
N ALA A 128 -2.00 23.61 2.96
CA ALA A 128 -2.94 24.15 1.98
C ALA A 128 -4.34 23.50 2.01
N HIS A 129 -4.51 22.34 2.65
CA HIS A 129 -5.80 21.64 2.77
C HIS A 129 -6.42 21.74 4.17
N GLY A 130 -5.80 22.50 5.08
CA GLY A 130 -6.24 22.74 6.45
C GLY A 130 -6.86 24.13 6.73
N ALA A 131 -7.12 24.94 5.69
CA ALA A 131 -7.69 26.29 5.78
C ALA A 131 -9.14 26.37 5.27
#